data_AF-A0A917A2N2-F1
#
_entry.id   AF-A0A917A2N2-F1
#
_cell.length_a   1.000
_cell.length_b   1.000
_cell.length_c   1.000
_cell.angle_alpha   90.00
_cell.angle_beta   90.00
_cell.angle_gamma   90.00
#
_symmetry.space_group_name_H-M   'P 1'
#
loop_
_entity.id
_entity.type
_entity.pdbx_description
1 polymer ?
#
loop_
_entity_poly.entity_id
_entity_poly.type
_entity_poly.pdbx_seq_one_letter_code
_entity_poly.pdbx_strand_id
1 'polypeptide(L)'
;MNLYLKRHKLLEILTKKRILLESDLSDDNLLGVSFTDIHKQLNCNRSELELIMSELYDLDEIGYHDTLGVVGLFTKDKGKSSYANKKYKRLYRNEITNLIKDFVQIIIPILSLLIASYAVSNKIESFNMNIKNKLDKIENQVKELEFEFDKTEMNHGVINIDSISKK
;
A
#
# COMPACT_ATOMS: atom_id res chain seq x y z
N MET A 1 8.68 -10.20 14.35
CA MET A 1 7.51 -10.82 15.02
C MET A 1 6.73 -9.74 15.74
N ASN A 2 5.40 -9.65 15.60
CA ASN A 2 4.67 -8.50 16.13
C ASN A 2 4.40 -8.64 17.65
N LEU A 3 4.98 -7.74 18.43
CA LEU A 3 4.88 -7.71 19.90
C LEU A 3 3.44 -7.51 20.37
N TYR A 4 2.66 -6.66 19.71
CA TYR A 4 1.26 -6.42 20.10
C TYR A 4 0.40 -7.68 19.99
N LEU A 5 0.58 -8.47 18.92
CA LEU A 5 -0.14 -9.74 18.78
C LEU A 5 0.25 -10.74 19.86
N LYS A 6 1.55 -10.85 20.19
CA LYS A 6 2.01 -11.73 21.27
C LYS A 6 1.52 -11.27 22.64
N ARG A 7 1.51 -9.97 22.94
CA ARG A 7 0.92 -9.41 24.17
C ARG A 7 -0.57 -9.72 24.29
N HIS A 8 -1.32 -9.56 23.20
CA HIS A 8 -2.74 -9.92 23.19
C HIS A 8 -2.94 -11.41 23.47
N LYS A 9 -2.13 -12.28 22.85
CA LYS A 9 -2.19 -13.73 23.06
C LYS A 9 -1.79 -14.12 24.49
N LEU A 10 -0.81 -13.46 25.09
CA LEU A 10 -0.45 -13.70 26.49
C LEU A 10 -1.62 -13.34 27.41
N LEU A 11 -2.20 -12.15 27.26
CA LEU A 11 -3.37 -11.77 28.06
C LEU A 11 -4.57 -12.69 27.84
N GLU A 12 -4.75 -13.22 26.62
CA GLU A 12 -5.78 -14.22 26.33
C GLU A 12 -5.60 -15.48 27.17
N ILE A 13 -4.39 -16.04 27.22
CA ILE A 13 -4.06 -17.24 27.98
C ILE A 13 -4.33 -17.01 29.47
N LEU A 14 -3.79 -15.91 30.02
CA LEU A 14 -3.92 -15.59 31.44
C LEU A 14 -5.39 -15.30 31.83
N THR A 15 -6.13 -14.60 30.97
CA THR A 15 -7.54 -14.26 31.23
C THR A 15 -8.44 -15.48 31.16
N LYS A 16 -8.23 -16.38 30.19
CA LYS A 16 -8.99 -17.64 30.12
C LYS A 16 -8.75 -18.50 31.36
N LYS A 17 -7.49 -18.64 31.81
CA LYS A 17 -7.17 -19.38 33.04
C LYS A 17 -7.86 -18.78 34.25
N ARG A 18 -7.83 -17.45 34.40
CA ARG A 18 -8.49 -16.75 35.50
C ARG A 18 -10.02 -16.90 35.47
N ILE A 19 -10.65 -16.77 34.31
CA ILE A 19 -12.11 -16.97 34.18
C ILE A 19 -12.50 -18.39 34.57
N LEU A 20 -11.71 -19.40 34.14
CA LEU A 20 -11.98 -20.80 34.47
C LEU A 20 -11.90 -21.05 35.98
N LEU A 21 -10.95 -20.43 36.68
CA LEU A 21 -10.85 -20.47 38.14
C LEU A 21 -11.96 -19.67 38.85
N GLU A 22 -12.42 -18.57 38.25
CA GLU A 22 -13.57 -17.81 38.78
C GLU A 22 -14.89 -18.59 38.62
N SER A 23 -15.00 -19.48 37.63
CA SER A 23 -16.21 -20.26 37.33
C SER A 23 -16.26 -21.64 37.98
N ASP A 24 -15.12 -22.31 38.14
CA ASP A 24 -15.03 -23.58 38.84
C ASP A 24 -14.71 -23.30 40.33
N LEU A 25 -15.58 -23.75 41.24
CA LEU A 25 -15.36 -23.81 42.70
C LEU A 25 -14.23 -24.81 43.08
N SER A 26 -13.16 -24.85 42.30
CA SER A 26 -12.06 -25.80 42.43
C SER A 26 -10.99 -25.26 43.38
N ASP A 27 -10.68 -26.05 44.41
CA ASP A 27 -9.72 -25.78 45.50
C ASP A 27 -8.26 -25.60 45.05
N ASP A 28 -7.96 -25.78 43.75
CA ASP A 28 -6.63 -25.52 43.22
C ASP A 28 -6.44 -24.01 42.99
N ASN A 29 -6.04 -23.33 44.07
CA ASN A 29 -5.73 -21.89 44.23
C ASN A 29 -4.64 -21.33 43.28
N LEU A 30 -4.32 -22.00 42.18
CA LEU A 30 -3.30 -21.60 41.22
C LEU A 30 -3.85 -20.58 40.22
N LEU A 31 -3.92 -19.32 40.65
CA LEU A 31 -4.27 -18.15 39.83
C LEU A 31 -3.29 -17.90 38.66
N GLY A 32 -2.09 -18.48 38.72
CA GLY A 32 -1.02 -18.27 37.74
C GLY A 32 -0.91 -19.35 36.66
N VAL A 33 -0.30 -18.98 35.53
CA VAL A 33 0.15 -19.88 34.46
C VAL A 33 1.67 -19.93 34.49
N SER A 34 2.25 -21.14 34.48
CA SER A 34 3.70 -21.34 34.55
C SER A 34 4.45 -20.72 33.37
N PHE A 35 5.69 -20.28 33.58
CA PHE A 35 6.53 -19.78 32.49
C PHE A 35 6.76 -20.83 31.40
N THR A 36 6.89 -22.10 31.77
CA THR A 36 7.04 -23.22 30.82
C THR A 36 5.85 -23.34 29.88
N ASP A 37 4.63 -23.21 30.40
CA ASP A 37 3.41 -23.25 29.58
C ASP A 37 3.28 -22.01 28.71
N ILE A 38 3.64 -20.85 29.25
CA ILE A 38 3.64 -19.58 28.52
C ILE A 38 4.59 -19.66 27.33
N HIS A 39 5.82 -20.13 27.52
CA HIS A 39 6.80 -20.33 26.45
C HIS A 39 6.28 -21.26 25.37
N LYS A 40 5.66 -22.39 25.76
CA LYS A 40 5.09 -23.37 24.85
C LYS A 40 3.92 -22.80 24.04
N GLN A 41 3.00 -22.08 24.68
CA GLN A 41 1.79 -21.56 24.03
C GLN A 41 2.04 -20.33 23.15
N LEU A 42 3.00 -19.47 23.55
CA LEU A 42 3.39 -18.29 22.77
C LEU A 42 4.48 -18.59 21.74
N ASN A 43 5.08 -19.78 21.77
CA ASN A 43 6.24 -20.17 20.97
C ASN A 43 7.30 -19.05 21.01
N CYS A 44 7.81 -18.78 22.20
CA CYS A 44 8.73 -17.67 22.45
C CYS A 44 9.89 -18.09 23.36
N ASN A 45 11.05 -17.47 23.18
CA ASN A 45 12.19 -17.66 24.07
C ASN A 45 12.09 -16.73 25.30
N ARG A 46 13.04 -16.85 26.24
CA ARG A 46 13.08 -16.05 27.48
C ARG A 46 13.15 -14.55 27.21
N SER A 47 14.07 -14.12 26.35
CA SER A 47 14.27 -12.70 26.04
C SER A 47 13.07 -12.07 25.34
N GLU A 48 12.42 -12.80 24.43
CA GLU A 48 11.17 -12.38 23.80
C GLU A 48 10.04 -12.25 24.81
N LEU A 49 9.95 -13.19 25.75
CA LEU A 49 8.95 -13.15 26.79
C LEU A 49 9.16 -11.95 27.72
N GLU A 50 10.41 -11.66 28.10
CA GLU A 50 10.76 -10.46 28.88
C GLU A 50 10.33 -9.16 28.17
N LEU A 51 10.56 -9.05 26.85
CA LEU A 51 10.11 -7.90 26.05
C LEU A 51 8.58 -7.78 25.98
N ILE A 52 7.88 -8.91 25.89
CA ILE A 52 6.42 -8.95 25.90
C ILE A 52 5.90 -8.50 27.26
N MET A 53 6.51 -9.02 28.34
CA MET A 53 6.11 -8.77 29.73
C MET A 53 6.42 -7.37 30.21
N SER A 54 7.53 -6.75 29.80
CA SER A 54 7.96 -5.42 30.27
C SER A 54 6.82 -4.40 30.20
N GLU A 55 6.24 -4.23 29.01
CA GLU A 55 5.15 -3.26 28.82
C GLU A 55 3.86 -3.66 29.57
N LEU A 56 3.60 -4.96 29.69
CA LEU A 56 2.43 -5.45 30.43
C LEU A 56 2.59 -5.23 31.94
N TYR A 57 3.81 -5.30 32.48
CA TYR A 57 4.12 -4.96 33.86
C TYR A 57 4.05 -3.46 34.10
N ASP A 58 4.64 -2.66 33.21
CA ASP A 58 4.63 -1.19 33.31
C ASP A 58 3.20 -0.63 33.33
N LEU A 59 2.30 -1.29 32.59
CA LEU A 59 0.87 -0.94 32.52
C LEU A 59 0.01 -1.61 33.60
N ASP A 60 0.62 -2.37 34.51
CA ASP A 60 -0.04 -3.06 35.60
C ASP A 60 -1.15 -4.02 35.10
N GLU A 61 -0.90 -4.67 33.96
CA GLU A 61 -1.84 -5.59 33.32
C GLU A 61 -1.61 -7.05 33.74
N ILE A 62 -0.37 -7.39 34.08
CA ILE A 62 0.03 -8.72 34.57
C ILE A 62 0.70 -8.63 35.94
N GLY A 63 0.68 -9.74 36.68
CA GLY A 63 1.40 -9.90 37.94
C GLY A 63 2.25 -11.16 37.94
N TYR A 64 3.29 -11.17 38.77
CA TYR A 64 4.11 -12.34 39.04
C TYR A 64 3.41 -13.25 40.05
N HIS A 65 3.41 -14.56 39.78
CA HIS A 65 2.84 -15.57 40.63
C HIS A 65 3.92 -16.56 41.06
N ASP A 66 4.03 -16.79 42.37
CA ASP A 66 4.93 -17.79 42.95
C ASP A 66 4.28 -18.37 44.20
N THR A 67 3.34 -19.29 43.97
CA THR A 67 2.69 -20.03 45.05
C THR A 67 2.54 -21.49 44.63
N LEU A 68 2.49 -22.39 45.62
CA LEU A 68 2.26 -23.82 45.41
C LEU A 68 3.25 -24.48 44.41
N GLY A 69 4.48 -23.97 44.34
CA GLY A 69 5.53 -24.52 43.47
C GLY A 69 5.40 -24.16 41.98
N VAL A 70 4.44 -23.31 41.60
CA VAL A 70 4.28 -22.83 40.23
C VAL A 70 4.72 -21.38 40.13
N VAL A 71 5.86 -21.18 39.47
CA VAL A 71 6.41 -19.86 39.15
C VAL A 71 5.91 -19.44 37.78
N GLY A 72 5.22 -18.30 37.71
CA GLY A 72 4.51 -17.90 36.51
C GLY A 72 3.90 -16.50 36.56
N LEU A 73 2.87 -16.30 35.73
CA LEU A 73 2.17 -15.02 35.60
C LEU A 73 0.67 -15.19 35.81
N PHE A 74 0.03 -14.12 36.29
CA PHE A 74 -1.43 -14.01 36.34
C PHE A 74 -1.89 -12.68 35.71
N THR A 75 -3.15 -12.63 35.29
CA THR A 75 -3.73 -11.38 34.76
C THR A 75 -4.36 -10.55 35.87
N LYS A 76 -4.10 -9.25 35.88
CA LYS A 76 -4.79 -8.29 36.75
C LYS A 76 -6.07 -7.80 36.08
N ASP A 77 -6.89 -7.05 36.80
CA ASP A 77 -8.16 -6.55 36.26
C ASP A 77 -7.96 -5.66 35.04
N LYS A 78 -6.91 -4.81 35.06
CA LYS A 78 -6.49 -4.02 33.89
C LYS A 78 -6.13 -4.91 32.70
N GLY A 79 -5.45 -6.03 32.93
CA GLY A 79 -5.13 -7.00 31.87
C GLY A 79 -6.37 -7.66 31.27
N LYS A 80 -7.34 -8.05 32.11
CA LYS A 80 -8.65 -8.57 31.68
C LYS A 80 -9.39 -7.53 30.83
N SER A 81 -9.44 -6.26 31.26
CA SER A 81 -10.01 -5.16 30.48
C SER A 81 -9.27 -4.91 29.16
N SER A 82 -7.94 -4.91 29.17
CA SER A 82 -7.11 -4.72 27.97
C SER A 82 -7.30 -5.84 26.95
N TYR A 83 -7.46 -7.09 27.40
CA TYR A 83 -7.82 -8.22 26.56
C TYR A 83 -9.22 -8.06 25.97
N ALA A 84 -10.23 -7.82 26.81
CA ALA A 84 -11.63 -7.66 26.40
C ALA A 84 -11.82 -6.53 25.38
N ASN A 85 -11.16 -5.39 25.62
CA ASN A 85 -11.18 -4.23 24.74
C ASN A 85 -10.29 -4.40 23.49
N LYS A 86 -9.62 -5.54 23.32
CA LYS A 86 -8.73 -5.84 22.18
C LYS A 86 -7.66 -4.76 21.99
N LYS A 87 -7.17 -4.14 23.08
CA LYS A 87 -6.24 -2.99 23.09
C LYS A 87 -5.08 -3.20 22.11
N TYR A 88 -4.36 -4.30 22.26
CA TYR A 88 -3.17 -4.60 21.44
C TYR A 88 -3.50 -4.99 20.00
N LYS A 89 -4.64 -5.62 19.73
CA LYS A 89 -5.11 -5.83 18.34
C LYS A 89 -5.43 -4.50 17.65
N ARG A 90 -5.96 -3.51 18.39
CA ARG A 90 -6.21 -2.17 17.86
C ARG A 90 -4.91 -1.42 17.59
N LEU A 91 -3.95 -1.46 18.51
CA LEU A 91 -2.62 -0.87 18.30
C LEU A 91 -1.94 -1.45 17.06
N TYR A 92 -1.97 -2.77 16.90
CA TYR A 92 -1.45 -3.43 15.70
C TYR A 92 -2.14 -2.97 14.41
N ARG A 93 -3.47 -2.87 14.41
CA ARG A 93 -4.22 -2.38 13.24
C ARG A 93 -3.86 -0.94 12.91
N ASN A 94 -3.75 -0.08 13.93
CA ASN A 94 -3.39 1.32 13.73
C ASN A 94 -2.00 1.46 13.12
N GLU A 95 -1.03 0.65 13.56
CA GLU A 95 0.32 0.61 13.00
C GLU A 95 0.28 0.23 11.50
N ILE A 96 -0.47 -0.82 11.13
CA ILE A 96 -0.68 -1.19 9.72
C ILE A 96 -1.37 -0.08 8.93
N THR A 97 -2.43 0.51 9.48
CA THR A 97 -3.18 1.58 8.81
C THR A 97 -2.28 2.78 8.55
N ASN A 98 -1.39 3.13 9.48
CA ASN A 98 -0.42 4.21 9.28
C ASN A 98 0.59 3.86 8.18
N LEU A 99 1.14 2.64 8.19
CA LEU A 99 2.03 2.19 7.11
C LEU A 99 1.37 2.24 5.73
N ILE A 100 0.10 1.82 5.63
CA ILE A 100 -0.67 1.89 4.38
C ILE A 100 -0.91 3.34 3.99
N LYS A 101 -1.25 4.21 4.96
CA LYS A 101 -1.48 5.64 4.70
C LYS A 101 -0.23 6.29 4.12
N ASP A 102 0.94 6.02 4.71
CA ASP A 102 2.22 6.55 4.25
C ASP A 102 2.56 6.04 2.84
N PHE A 103 2.32 4.75 2.58
CA PHE A 103 2.50 4.15 1.26
C PHE A 103 1.59 4.78 0.19
N VAL A 104 0.31 4.96 0.50
CA VAL A 104 -0.66 5.59 -0.40
C VAL A 104 -0.29 7.04 -0.69
N GLN A 105 0.21 7.78 0.30
CA GLN A 105 0.68 9.16 0.13
C GLN A 105 1.84 9.27 -0.86
N ILE A 106 2.73 8.28 -0.91
CA ILE A 106 3.84 8.25 -1.87
C ILE A 106 3.34 7.85 -3.26
N ILE A 107 2.44 6.87 -3.35
CA ILE A 107 2.02 6.29 -4.64
C ILE A 107 1.08 7.19 -5.43
N ILE A 108 0.14 7.89 -4.76
CA ILE A 108 -0.85 8.72 -5.45
C ILE A 108 -0.15 9.75 -6.38
N PRO A 109 0.81 10.58 -5.92
CA PRO A 109 1.51 11.53 -6.78
C PRO A 109 2.21 10.88 -7.98
N ILE A 110 2.85 9.73 -7.77
CA ILE A 110 3.57 9.01 -8.82
C ILE A 110 2.59 8.52 -9.89
N LEU A 111 1.48 7.90 -9.49
CA LEU A 111 0.45 7.46 -10.42
C LEU A 111 -0.18 8.63 -11.18
N SER A 112 -0.45 9.76 -10.50
CA SER A 112 -0.93 10.97 -11.16
C SER A 112 0.03 11.46 -12.24
N LEU A 113 1.34 11.44 -11.97
CA LEU A 113 2.36 11.83 -12.93
C LEU A 113 2.40 10.88 -14.14
N LEU A 114 2.29 9.57 -13.90
CA LEU A 114 2.26 8.56 -14.97
C LEU A 114 1.04 8.74 -15.87
N ILE A 115 -0.16 8.95 -15.30
CA ILE A 115 -1.38 9.19 -16.07
C ILE A 115 -1.25 10.48 -16.89
N ALA A 116 -0.75 11.56 -16.29
CA ALA A 116 -0.52 12.82 -16.98
C ALA A 116 0.47 12.64 -18.15
N SER A 117 1.60 11.96 -17.90
CA SER A 117 2.60 11.68 -18.92
C SER A 117 2.00 10.86 -20.07
N TYR A 118 1.22 9.83 -19.78
CA TYR A 118 0.57 9.01 -20.79
C TYR A 118 -0.44 9.81 -21.64
N ALA A 119 -1.26 10.64 -20.99
CA ALA A 119 -2.21 11.51 -21.68
C ALA A 119 -1.52 12.52 -22.61
N VAL A 120 -0.40 13.10 -22.15
CA VAL A 120 0.42 14.02 -22.96
C VAL A 120 1.03 13.29 -24.15
N SER A 121 1.61 12.11 -23.96
CA SER A 121 2.18 11.31 -25.06
C SER A 121 1.15 11.02 -26.16
N ASN A 122 -0.05 10.55 -25.79
CA ASN A 122 -1.11 10.27 -26.78
C ASN A 122 -1.57 11.55 -27.51
N LYS A 123 -1.63 12.68 -26.81
CA LYS A 123 -1.97 13.97 -27.42
C LYS A 123 -0.88 14.44 -28.39
N ILE A 124 0.40 14.22 -28.08
CA ILE A 124 1.51 14.56 -28.98
C ILE A 124 1.47 13.68 -30.23
N GLU A 125 1.23 12.39 -30.08
CA GLU A 125 1.16 11.47 -31.22
C GLU A 125 0.01 11.83 -32.17
N SER A 126 -1.19 12.10 -31.64
CA SER A 126 -2.32 12.56 -32.45
C SER A 126 -2.05 13.92 -33.11
N PHE A 127 -1.36 14.83 -32.44
CA PHE A 127 -0.98 16.12 -33.02
C PHE A 127 0.04 15.96 -34.14
N ASN A 128 1.06 15.12 -33.97
CA ASN A 128 2.06 14.82 -35.00
C ASN A 128 1.43 14.19 -36.24
N MET A 129 0.48 13.27 -36.08
CA MET A 129 -0.27 12.68 -37.19
C MET A 129 -1.09 13.74 -37.94
N ASN A 130 -1.74 14.65 -37.22
CA ASN A 130 -2.49 15.75 -37.85
C ASN A 130 -1.58 16.72 -38.61
N ILE A 131 -0.38 17.02 -38.09
CA ILE A 131 0.61 17.84 -38.79
C ILE A 131 1.05 17.15 -40.07
N LYS A 132 1.42 15.86 -40.00
CA LYS A 132 1.85 15.10 -41.17
C LYS A 132 0.79 15.10 -42.26
N ASN A 133 -0.46 14.83 -41.91
CA ASN A 133 -1.58 14.87 -42.86
C ASN A 133 -1.77 16.24 -43.52
N LYS A 134 -1.53 17.34 -42.79
CA LYS A 134 -1.60 18.70 -43.35
C LYS A 134 -0.42 19.01 -44.26
N LEU A 135 0.80 18.58 -43.88
CA LEU A 135 2.00 18.71 -44.70
C LEU A 135 1.83 17.95 -46.02
N ASP A 136 1.36 16.71 -45.99
CA ASP A 136 1.11 15.90 -47.18
C ASP A 136 0.09 16.58 -48.12
N LYS A 137 -0.95 17.20 -47.56
CA LYS A 137 -1.91 17.99 -48.35
C LYS A 137 -1.29 19.20 -49.01
N ILE A 138 -0.48 19.96 -48.28
CA ILE A 138 0.20 21.15 -48.81
C ILE A 138 1.19 20.72 -49.90
N GLU A 139 1.96 19.66 -49.68
CA GLU A 139 2.91 19.14 -50.67
C GLU A 139 2.20 18.73 -51.96
N ASN A 140 1.05 18.07 -51.85
CA ASN A 140 0.24 17.73 -53.03
C ASN A 140 -0.30 18.97 -53.75
N GLN A 141 -0.74 19.99 -53.02
CA GLN A 141 -1.19 21.25 -53.62
C GLN A 141 -0.06 22.00 -54.34
N VAL A 142 1.15 22.01 -53.77
CA VAL A 142 2.32 22.62 -54.40
C VAL A 142 2.67 21.88 -55.69
N LYS A 143 2.69 20.54 -55.68
CA LYS A 143 2.92 19.74 -56.91
C LYS A 143 1.87 19.98 -57.98
N GLU A 144 0.61 20.13 -57.59
CA GLU A 144 -0.49 20.42 -58.51
C GLU A 144 -0.33 21.82 -59.15
N LEU A 145 0.03 22.82 -58.35
CA LEU A 145 0.35 24.17 -58.82
C LEU A 145 1.57 24.20 -59.74
N GLU A 146 2.64 23.48 -59.41
CA GLU A 146 3.84 23.35 -60.26
C GLU A 146 3.47 22.74 -61.62
N PHE A 147 2.65 21.68 -61.64
CA PHE A 147 2.17 21.06 -62.87
C PHE A 147 1.29 22.00 -63.71
N GLU A 148 0.43 22.80 -63.07
CA GLU A 148 -0.36 23.83 -63.77
C GLU A 148 0.50 24.95 -64.37
N PHE A 149 1.55 25.37 -63.65
CA PHE A 149 2.54 26.34 -64.15
C PHE A 149 3.29 25.81 -65.37
N ASP A 150 3.84 24.59 -65.31
CA ASP A 150 4.55 23.98 -66.44
C ASP A 150 3.65 23.84 -67.68
N LYS A 151 2.37 23.49 -67.46
CA LYS A 151 1.39 23.37 -68.54
C LYS A 151 1.02 24.71 -69.16
N THR A 152 0.98 25.78 -68.38
CA THR A 152 0.70 27.14 -68.89
C THR A 152 1.89 27.72 -69.64
N GLU A 153 3.12 27.46 -69.21
CA GLU A 153 4.33 27.81 -69.98
C GLU A 153 4.38 27.11 -71.35
N MET A 154 4.06 25.81 -71.41
CA MET A 154 4.00 25.09 -72.69
C MET A 154 2.94 25.66 -73.65
N ASN A 155 1.79 26.10 -73.15
CA ASN A 155 0.75 26.71 -73.99
C ASN A 155 1.11 28.12 -74.49
N HIS A 156 1.85 28.92 -73.71
CA HIS A 156 2.36 30.22 -74.17
C HIS A 156 3.51 30.11 -75.18
N GLY A 157 4.33 29.05 -75.10
CA GLY A 157 5.34 28.75 -76.12
C GLY A 157 4.75 28.43 -77.50
N VAL A 158 3.59 27.75 -77.55
CA VAL A 158 2.92 27.36 -78.80
C VAL A 158 2.24 28.55 -79.50
N ILE A 159 1.61 29.46 -78.77
CA ILE A 159 0.93 30.64 -79.34
C ILE A 159 1.92 31.62 -80.01
N ASN A 160 3.17 31.65 -79.54
CA ASN A 160 4.21 32.50 -80.11
C ASN A 160 4.83 31.95 -81.41
N ILE A 161 4.68 30.67 -81.71
CA ILE A 161 5.23 30.06 -82.94
C ILE A 161 4.25 30.24 -84.12
N ASP A 162 2.94 30.13 -83.87
CA ASP A 162 1.92 30.26 -84.93
C ASP A 162 1.71 31.71 -85.41
N SER A 163 2.07 32.71 -84.60
CA SER A 163 1.97 34.13 -84.96
C SER A 163 3.17 34.65 -85.77
N ILE A 164 4.27 33.89 -85.85
CA ILE A 164 5.47 34.24 -86.63
C ILE A 164 5.45 33.63 -88.04
N SER A 165 4.62 32.60 -88.27
CA SER A 165 4.50 31.88 -89.57
C SER A 165 3.61 32.58 -90.62
N LYS A 166 2.87 33.63 -90.24
CA LYS A 166 2.05 34.43 -91.18
C LYS A 166 2.60 35.85 -91.33
N LYS A 167 3.70 36.00 -92.06
CA LYS A 167 4.05 37.28 -92.70
C LYS A 167 4.85 37.06 -93.96
#